data_AF-A0A939L6B0-F1
#
_entry.id   AF-A0A939L6B0-F1
#
_cell.length_a   1.000
_cell.length_b   1.000
_cell.length_c   1.000
_cell.angle_alpha   90.00
_cell.angle_beta   90.00
_cell.angle_gamma   90.00
#
_symmetry.space_group_name_H-M   'P 1'
#
loop_
_entity.id
_entity.type
_entity.pdbx_description
1 polymer ?
#
loop_
_entity_poly.entity_id
_entity_poly.type
_entity_poly.pdbx_seq_one_letter_code
_entity_poly.pdbx_strand_id
1 'polypeptide(L)'
;MIGNSVDGGAAAHRALRWRHLPAQPRAAVLVLHGGEEHNLARPGRLNLPLLRMRGFLRSLDRDTANAGVALGTVRYRHRGWNGPRADAALDALAALDELAKALGPVPTVLIGHSMGGRAALRAG
;
A
#
# COMPACT_ATOMS: atom_id res chain seq x y z
N MET A 1 -9.40 44.79 -4.10
CA MET A 1 -8.43 43.84 -4.68
C MET A 1 -7.96 42.91 -3.57
N ILE A 2 -8.59 41.75 -3.46
CA ILE A 2 -8.19 40.71 -2.50
C ILE A 2 -7.36 39.68 -3.25
N GLY A 3 -6.07 39.60 -2.88
CA GLY A 3 -5.12 38.65 -3.41
C GLY A 3 -5.50 37.24 -3.00
N ASN A 4 -5.51 36.35 -3.98
CA ASN A 4 -5.93 34.96 -3.86
C ASN A 4 -4.81 34.12 -3.24
N SER A 5 -4.97 33.71 -1.98
CA SER A 5 -4.10 32.71 -1.35
C SER A 5 -4.33 31.35 -2.02
N VAL A 6 -3.38 30.92 -2.84
CA VAL A 6 -3.27 29.54 -3.32
C VAL A 6 -2.56 28.68 -2.27
N ASP A 7 -3.21 28.46 -1.13
CA ASP A 7 -2.84 27.40 -0.19
C ASP A 7 -3.79 26.21 -0.37
N GLY A 8 -3.46 25.40 -1.37
CA GLY A 8 -4.10 24.12 -1.65
C GLY A 8 -3.05 23.02 -1.76
N GLY A 9 -2.16 22.92 -0.78
CA GLY A 9 -1.18 21.84 -0.69
C GLY A 9 -1.89 20.50 -0.87
N ALA A 10 -1.59 19.79 -1.95
CA ALA A 10 -2.13 18.47 -2.19
C ALA A 10 -1.84 17.61 -0.96
N ALA A 11 -2.89 17.21 -0.23
CA ALA A 11 -2.74 16.42 0.99
C ALA A 11 -1.75 15.28 0.73
N ALA A 12 -0.70 15.21 1.55
CA ALA A 12 0.41 14.28 1.36
C ALA A 12 -0.13 12.88 1.08
N HIS A 13 0.32 12.26 -0.01
CA HIS A 13 -0.12 10.93 -0.39
C HIS A 13 0.31 9.92 0.68
N ARG A 14 -0.64 9.45 1.47
CA ARG A 14 -0.44 8.32 2.38
C ARG A 14 -0.46 7.00 1.61
N ALA A 15 0.65 6.30 1.56
CA ALA A 15 0.79 5.05 0.80
C ALA A 15 0.30 3.84 1.60
N LEU A 16 0.41 3.87 2.93
CA LEU A 16 -0.06 2.79 3.79
C LEU A 16 -1.53 2.99 4.20
N ARG A 17 -2.33 1.93 3.99
CA ARG A 17 -3.68 1.85 4.53
C ARG A 17 -3.81 0.65 5.45
N TRP A 18 -4.04 0.91 6.74
CA TRP A 18 -4.31 -0.13 7.71
C TRP A 18 -5.65 -0.82 7.45
N ARG A 19 -5.64 -2.13 7.63
CA ARG A 19 -6.79 -3.04 7.62
C ARG A 19 -7.10 -3.48 9.05
N HIS A 20 -6.05 -3.93 9.73
CA HIS A 20 -6.07 -4.32 11.13
C HIS A 20 -4.76 -3.85 11.78
N LEU A 21 -4.85 -3.29 12.98
CA LEU A 21 -3.71 -2.85 13.77
C LEU A 21 -3.93 -3.31 15.23
N PRO A 22 -3.21 -4.33 15.70
CA PRO A 22 -3.34 -4.80 17.07
C PRO A 22 -2.70 -3.81 18.05
N ALA A 23 -3.07 -3.91 19.34
CA ALA A 23 -2.51 -3.04 20.39
C ALA A 23 -1.00 -3.26 20.62
N GLN A 24 -0.50 -4.48 20.40
CA GLN A 24 0.92 -4.82 20.49
C GLN A 24 1.36 -5.57 19.22
N PRO A 25 1.72 -4.85 18.14
CA PRO A 25 2.20 -5.46 16.90
C PRO A 25 3.57 -6.11 17.09
N ARG A 26 3.70 -7.37 16.70
CA ARG A 26 4.96 -8.14 16.72
C ARG A 26 5.49 -8.46 15.33
N ALA A 27 4.65 -8.35 14.32
CA ALA A 27 4.97 -8.51 12.90
C ALA A 27 3.97 -7.72 12.06
N ALA A 28 4.25 -7.55 10.78
CA ALA A 28 3.34 -6.92 9.84
C ALA A 28 3.25 -7.67 8.51
N VAL A 29 2.08 -7.58 7.87
CA VAL A 29 1.85 -8.04 6.50
C VAL A 29 1.36 -6.86 5.68
N LEU A 30 2.03 -6.60 4.57
CA LEU A 30 1.64 -5.56 3.63
C LEU A 30 1.24 -6.20 2.30
N VAL A 31 0.00 -5.93 1.88
CA VAL A 31 -0.56 -6.51 0.66
C VAL A 31 -0.55 -5.49 -0.49
N LEU A 32 0.05 -5.90 -1.60
CA LEU A 32 0.29 -5.12 -2.81
C LEU A 32 -0.57 -5.65 -3.94
N HIS A 33 -1.56 -4.87 -4.37
CA HIS A 33 -2.46 -5.28 -5.43
C HIS A 33 -1.80 -5.19 -6.81
N GLY A 34 -2.40 -5.86 -7.80
CA GLY A 34 -1.99 -5.74 -9.20
C GLY A 34 -2.38 -4.39 -9.80
N GLY A 35 -1.97 -4.16 -11.04
CA GLY A 35 -2.31 -2.95 -11.77
C GLY A 35 -2.11 -3.19 -13.25
N GLU A 36 -1.80 -2.11 -13.95
CA GLU A 36 -1.56 -2.11 -15.39
C GLU A 36 -0.08 -1.87 -15.68
N GLU A 37 0.34 -2.10 -16.92
CA GLU A 37 1.72 -1.79 -17.30
C GLU A 37 1.94 -0.28 -17.42
N HIS A 38 1.00 0.41 -18.08
CA HIS A 38 1.06 1.85 -18.35
C HIS A 38 -0.31 2.48 -18.11
N ASN A 39 -0.44 3.25 -17.03
CA ASN A 39 -1.63 4.02 -16.71
C ASN A 39 -1.33 5.05 -15.60
N LEU A 40 -1.32 6.34 -15.98
CA LEU A 40 -1.09 7.46 -15.05
C LEU A 40 -2.37 7.95 -14.35
N ALA A 41 -3.52 7.32 -14.59
CA ALA A 41 -4.73 7.65 -13.84
C ALA A 41 -4.63 7.12 -12.40
N ARG A 42 -5.26 7.85 -11.49
CA ARG A 42 -5.44 7.37 -10.10
C ARG A 42 -6.34 6.12 -10.09
N PRO A 43 -6.06 5.13 -9.22
CA PRO A 43 -6.98 4.02 -9.01
C PRO A 43 -8.37 4.53 -8.59
N GLY A 44 -9.40 4.19 -9.37
CA GLY A 44 -10.79 4.53 -9.05
C GLY A 44 -11.31 3.81 -7.81
N ARG A 45 -12.49 4.22 -7.31
CA ARG A 45 -13.15 3.64 -6.12
C ARG A 45 -13.39 2.12 -6.24
N LEU A 46 -13.63 1.65 -7.47
CA LEU A 46 -13.74 0.24 -7.82
C LEU A 46 -12.41 -0.23 -8.43
N ASN A 47 -11.54 -0.76 -7.58
CA ASN A 47 -10.25 -1.31 -7.99
C ASN A 47 -10.36 -2.85 -8.06
N LEU A 48 -10.68 -3.37 -9.24
CA LEU A 48 -10.80 -4.82 -9.50
C LEU A 48 -9.55 -5.62 -9.11
N PRO A 49 -8.32 -5.13 -9.35
CA PRO A 49 -7.12 -5.75 -8.77
C PRO A 49 -7.14 -5.87 -7.24
N LEU A 50 -7.60 -4.84 -6.51
CA LEU A 50 -7.81 -4.93 -5.06
C LEU A 50 -8.93 -5.91 -4.68
N LEU A 51 -9.96 -6.03 -5.51
CA LEU A 51 -11.03 -7.01 -5.30
C LEU A 51 -10.48 -8.44 -5.31
N ARG A 52 -9.53 -8.74 -6.21
CA ARG A 52 -8.84 -10.04 -6.29
C ARG A 52 -8.03 -10.36 -5.03
N MET A 53 -7.43 -9.35 -4.40
CA MET A 53 -6.70 -9.53 -3.14
C MET A 53 -7.61 -9.70 -1.91
N ARG A 54 -8.94 -9.55 -2.03
CA ARG A 54 -9.84 -9.71 -0.87
C ARG A 54 -9.84 -11.12 -0.29
N GLY A 55 -9.64 -12.16 -1.11
CA GLY A 55 -9.53 -13.54 -0.63
C GLY A 55 -8.33 -13.72 0.31
N PHE A 56 -7.15 -13.27 -0.14
CA PHE A 56 -5.93 -13.25 0.67
C PHE A 56 -6.13 -12.46 1.95
N LEU A 57 -6.66 -11.24 1.86
CA LEU A 57 -6.86 -10.38 3.02
C LEU A 57 -7.81 -11.01 4.05
N ARG A 58 -8.88 -11.68 3.62
CA ARG A 58 -9.79 -12.38 4.53
C ARG A 58 -9.15 -13.57 5.24
N SER A 59 -8.33 -14.35 4.54
CA SER A 59 -7.59 -15.47 5.17
C SER A 59 -6.60 -14.91 6.18
N LEU A 60 -5.80 -13.91 5.78
CA LEU A 60 -4.84 -13.26 6.66
C LEU A 60 -5.50 -12.66 7.90
N ASP A 61 -6.60 -11.93 7.75
CA ASP A 61 -7.36 -11.38 8.87
C ASP A 61 -7.78 -12.48 9.85
N ARG A 62 -8.26 -13.62 9.36
CA ARG A 62 -8.66 -14.75 10.21
C ARG A 62 -7.47 -15.41 10.89
N ASP A 63 -6.46 -15.76 10.12
CA ASP A 63 -5.34 -16.58 10.57
C ASP A 63 -4.38 -15.80 11.48
N THR A 64 -4.43 -14.47 11.43
CA THR A 64 -3.57 -13.58 12.22
C THR A 64 -4.28 -12.82 13.35
N ALA A 65 -5.60 -12.98 13.50
CA ALA A 65 -6.44 -12.21 14.44
C ALA A 65 -5.90 -12.12 15.88
N ASN A 66 -5.27 -13.19 16.37
CA ASN A 66 -4.72 -13.28 17.73
C ASN A 66 -3.19 -13.40 17.77
N ALA A 67 -2.52 -13.20 16.63
CA ALA A 67 -1.08 -13.38 16.50
C ALA A 67 -0.27 -12.09 16.68
N GLY A 68 -0.95 -10.95 16.95
CA GLY A 68 -0.29 -9.65 17.05
C GLY A 68 0.31 -9.19 15.72
N VAL A 69 -0.31 -9.54 14.59
CA VAL A 69 0.16 -9.16 13.25
C VAL A 69 -0.64 -7.95 12.76
N ALA A 70 0.04 -6.87 12.41
CA ALA A 70 -0.60 -5.75 11.74
C ALA A 70 -0.82 -6.09 10.26
N LEU A 71 -2.00 -5.80 9.72
CA LEU A 71 -2.32 -6.02 8.31
C LEU A 71 -2.58 -4.68 7.62
N GLY A 72 -1.85 -4.43 6.53
CA GLY A 72 -1.97 -3.23 5.71
C GLY A 72 -2.09 -3.55 4.23
N THR A 73 -2.51 -2.55 3.46
CA THR A 73 -2.48 -2.56 1.99
C THR A 73 -1.76 -1.32 1.48
N VAL A 74 -1.06 -1.44 0.34
CA VAL A 74 -0.48 -0.28 -0.34
C VAL A 74 -1.54 0.40 -1.21
N ARG A 75 -1.60 1.73 -1.12
CA ARG A 75 -2.42 2.60 -1.97
C ARG A 75 -1.52 3.21 -3.04
N TYR A 76 -1.65 2.76 -4.28
CA TYR A 76 -0.87 3.37 -5.37
C TYR A 76 -1.43 4.74 -5.80
N ARG A 77 -0.54 5.66 -6.16
CA ARG A 77 -0.85 6.93 -6.82
C ARG A 77 -1.34 6.72 -8.23
N HIS A 78 -0.76 5.76 -8.94
CA HIS A 78 -1.05 5.45 -10.33
C HIS A 78 -1.46 3.98 -10.50
N ARG A 79 -2.29 3.70 -11.50
CA ARG A 79 -2.69 2.33 -11.83
C ARG A 79 -1.57 1.52 -12.48
N GLY A 80 -0.68 2.21 -13.20
CA GLY A 80 0.39 1.62 -13.98
C GLY A 80 1.72 1.51 -13.26
N TRP A 81 2.55 0.58 -13.71
CA TRP A 81 3.99 0.56 -13.41
C TRP A 81 4.71 1.76 -14.03
N ASN A 82 4.30 2.15 -15.24
CA ASN A 82 4.74 3.32 -16.00
C ASN A 82 6.24 3.31 -16.32
N GLY A 83 6.72 2.17 -16.82
CA GLY A 83 8.10 2.01 -17.30
C GLY A 83 9.15 2.33 -16.23
N PRO A 84 10.17 3.17 -16.54
CA PRO A 84 11.23 3.51 -15.59
C PRO A 84 10.76 4.25 -14.32
N ARG A 85 9.57 4.87 -14.35
CA ARG A 85 9.02 5.56 -13.18
C ARG A 85 8.76 4.61 -12.02
N ALA A 86 8.40 3.36 -12.32
CA ALA A 86 8.14 2.32 -11.34
C ALA A 86 7.21 2.80 -10.20
N ASP A 87 6.14 3.53 -10.55
CA ASP A 87 5.33 4.28 -9.57
C ASP A 87 4.85 3.39 -8.41
N ALA A 88 4.42 2.16 -8.72
CA ALA A 88 3.98 1.18 -7.72
C ALA A 88 5.09 0.75 -6.74
N ALA A 89 6.35 0.69 -7.17
CA ALA A 89 7.48 0.37 -6.28
C ALA A 89 7.80 1.54 -5.36
N LEU A 90 7.73 2.77 -5.86
CA LEU A 90 7.91 3.96 -5.02
C LEU A 90 6.83 4.04 -3.94
N ASP A 91 5.59 3.69 -4.28
CA ASP A 91 4.49 3.64 -3.32
C ASP A 91 4.64 2.48 -2.32
N ALA A 92 5.19 1.35 -2.74
CA ALA A 92 5.51 0.25 -1.85
C ALA A 92 6.58 0.63 -0.81
N LEU A 93 7.65 1.30 -1.24
CA LEU A 93 8.69 1.83 -0.36
C LEU A 93 8.13 2.88 0.61
N ALA A 94 7.33 3.83 0.11
CA ALA A 94 6.69 4.83 0.96
C ALA A 94 5.77 4.18 2.01
N ALA A 95 5.05 3.12 1.66
CA ALA A 95 4.21 2.39 2.61
C ALA A 95 5.03 1.63 3.66
N LEU A 96 6.20 1.09 3.31
CA LEU A 96 7.13 0.48 4.25
C LEU A 96 7.74 1.52 5.21
N ASP A 97 8.10 2.70 4.71
CA ASP A 97 8.57 3.80 5.55
C ASP A 97 7.49 4.26 6.54
N GLU A 98 6.25 4.41 6.07
CA GLU A 98 5.10 4.73 6.93
C GLU A 98 4.84 3.62 7.97
N LEU A 99 5.02 2.35 7.59
CA LEU A 99 4.87 1.20 8.48
C LEU A 99 5.95 1.21 9.56
N ALA A 100 7.22 1.38 9.18
CA ALA A 100 8.34 1.43 10.11
C ALA A 100 8.22 2.62 11.07
N LYS A 101 7.76 3.78 10.59
CA LYS A 101 7.46 4.94 11.46
C LYS A 101 6.35 4.65 12.46
N ALA A 102 5.34 3.86 12.07
CA ALA A 102 4.19 3.56 12.93
C ALA A 102 4.47 2.44 13.94
N LEU A 103 5.23 1.42 13.55
CA LEU A 103 5.39 0.17 14.32
C LEU A 103 6.81 -0.04 14.86
N GLY A 104 7.80 0.70 14.38
CA GLY A 104 9.20 0.36 14.55
C GLY A 104 9.63 -0.82 13.64
N PRO A 105 10.85 -1.34 13.82
CA PRO A 105 11.41 -2.41 13.00
C PRO A 105 10.81 -3.76 13.40
N VAL A 106 9.62 -4.07 12.88
CA VAL A 106 8.98 -5.38 13.03
C VAL A 106 9.22 -6.25 11.78
N PRO A 107 9.35 -7.59 11.94
CA PRO A 107 9.35 -8.50 10.79
C PRO A 107 8.16 -8.21 9.88
N THR A 108 8.44 -7.92 8.61
CA THR A 108 7.42 -7.48 7.64
C THR A 108 7.40 -8.40 6.44
N VAL A 109 6.23 -8.95 6.13
CA VAL A 109 6.00 -9.82 4.96
C VAL A 109 5.27 -9.02 3.88
N LEU A 110 5.78 -9.09 2.65
CA LEU A 110 5.16 -8.49 1.48
C LEU A 110 4.42 -9.55 0.67
N ILE A 111 3.14 -9.31 0.38
CA ILE A 111 2.34 -10.19 -0.47
C ILE A 111 1.89 -9.39 -1.68
N GLY A 112 2.44 -9.70 -2.85
CA GLY A 112 2.17 -8.97 -4.08
C GLY A 112 1.66 -9.85 -5.22
N HIS A 113 0.73 -9.33 -6.02
CA HIS A 113 0.24 -9.99 -7.24
C HIS A 113 0.56 -9.16 -8.49
N SER A 114 1.13 -9.80 -9.53
CA SER A 114 1.49 -9.15 -10.81
C SER A 114 2.35 -7.89 -10.59
N MET A 115 1.89 -6.70 -10.97
CA MET A 115 2.57 -5.42 -10.67
C MET A 115 2.91 -5.27 -9.18
N GLY A 116 2.02 -5.71 -8.28
CA GLY A 116 2.29 -5.67 -6.84
C GLY A 116 3.37 -6.66 -6.40
N GLY A 117 3.48 -7.81 -7.07
CA GLY A 117 4.58 -8.77 -6.84
C GLY A 117 5.91 -8.20 -7.30
N ARG A 118 5.92 -7.56 -8.49
CA ARG A 118 7.08 -6.81 -8.98
C ARG A 118 7.47 -5.68 -8.03
N ALA A 119 6.49 -4.92 -7.51
CA ALA A 119 6.73 -3.85 -6.55
C ALA A 119 7.30 -4.38 -5.23
N ALA A 120 6.79 -5.50 -4.72
CA ALA A 120 7.31 -6.16 -3.52
C ALA A 120 8.79 -6.55 -3.68
N LEU A 121 9.14 -7.22 -4.78
CA LEU A 121 10.53 -7.61 -5.10
C LEU A 121 11.47 -6.43 -5.33
N ARG A 122 10.93 -5.26 -5.69
CA ARG A 122 11.73 -4.04 -5.88
C ARG A 122 12.01 -3.34 -4.55
N ALA A 123 11.15 -3.56 -3.55
CA ALA A 123 11.14 -2.83 -2.29
C ALA A 123 11.80 -3.59 -1.12
N GLY A 124 11.95 -4.92 -1.23
CA GLY A 124 12.65 -5.77 -0.26
C GLY A 124 13.81 -6.49 -0.90
#